data_AF-A0A1A9NCW4-F1
#
_entry.id   AF-A0A1A9NCW4-F1
#
_cell.length_a   1.000
_cell.length_b   1.000
_cell.length_c   1.000
_cell.angle_alpha   90.00
_cell.angle_beta   90.00
_cell.angle_gamma   90.00
#
_symmetry.space_group_name_H-M   'P 1'
#
loop_
_entity.id
_entity.type
_entity.pdbx_description
1 polymer ?
#
loop_
_entity_poly.entity_id
_entity_poly.type
_entity_poly.pdbx_seq_one_letter_code
_entity_poly.pdbx_strand_id
1 'polypeptide(L)'
;MTRPRLDTPDPDGLDDEAQAELLCYLVVAQLITRTRTGHWLRTDHLVESTRIWLTGNGAHANWSERIRLAALSEKLAQNVTSQLQTAAPEALAKLFTDGWRLDYRSPVVRGIHAACKNRLQAC
;
A
#
# COMPACT_ATOMS: atom_id res chain seq x y z
N MET A 1 5.88 -4.25 38.81
CA MET A 1 6.01 -2.98 38.05
C MET A 1 7.47 -2.57 38.22
N THR A 2 8.34 -2.60 37.23
CA THR A 2 8.32 -1.84 35.97
C THR A 2 9.34 -2.47 35.02
N ARG A 3 8.97 -2.82 33.77
CA ARG A 3 9.96 -3.15 32.73
C ARG A 3 10.49 -1.85 32.13
N PRO A 4 11.81 -1.64 32.02
CA PRO A 4 12.34 -0.59 31.19
C PRO A 4 12.32 -1.00 29.71
N ARG A 5 12.22 0.04 28.91
CA ARG A 5 11.85 0.20 27.50
C ARG A 5 12.98 -0.19 26.55
N LEU A 6 12.64 -0.57 25.30
CA LEU A 6 13.40 -0.25 24.09
C LEU A 6 12.43 -0.30 22.91
N ASP A 7 11.99 0.89 22.46
CA ASP A 7 11.41 1.13 21.13
C ASP A 7 12.52 1.00 20.07
N THR A 8 13.15 -0.16 19.99
CA THR A 8 14.01 -0.51 18.83
C THR A 8 13.09 -0.93 17.69
N PRO A 9 13.26 -0.41 16.46
CA PRO A 9 12.58 -1.00 15.31
C PRO A 9 12.94 -2.48 15.29
N ASP A 10 11.91 -3.32 15.23
CA ASP A 10 12.06 -4.76 15.14
C ASP A 10 12.96 -5.03 13.92
N PRO A 11 14.13 -5.68 14.06
CA PRO A 11 15.02 -5.95 12.91
C PRO A 11 14.37 -6.82 11.83
N ASP A 12 13.19 -7.39 12.12
CA ASP A 12 12.35 -8.19 11.24
C ASP A 12 11.20 -7.39 10.56
N GLY A 13 11.15 -6.08 10.74
CA GLY A 13 10.18 -5.17 10.11
C GLY A 13 10.56 -4.78 8.68
N LEU A 14 9.60 -4.19 7.97
CA LEU A 14 9.87 -3.67 6.62
C LEU A 14 10.78 -2.44 6.70
N ASP A 15 11.78 -2.36 5.84
CA ASP A 15 12.52 -1.11 5.63
C ASP A 15 11.62 -0.01 5.02
N ASP A 16 12.09 1.23 5.07
CA ASP A 16 11.30 2.40 4.64
C ASP A 16 10.81 2.29 3.18
N GLU A 17 11.62 1.69 2.30
CA GLU A 17 11.27 1.51 0.91
C GLU A 17 10.18 0.45 0.77
N ALA A 18 10.36 -0.71 1.41
CA ALA A 18 9.42 -1.81 1.41
C ALA A 18 8.08 -1.41 2.05
N GLN A 19 8.08 -0.57 3.07
CA GLN A 19 6.87 0.04 3.62
C GLN A 19 6.16 0.93 2.58
N ALA A 20 6.90 1.75 1.84
CA ALA A 20 6.35 2.62 0.81
C ALA A 20 5.81 1.82 -0.39
N GLU A 21 6.50 0.77 -0.80
CA GLU A 21 6.08 -0.12 -1.89
C GLU A 21 4.81 -0.91 -1.52
N LEU A 22 4.75 -1.48 -0.32
CA LEU A 22 3.55 -2.16 0.17
C LEU A 22 2.37 -1.17 0.29
N LEU A 23 2.60 0.03 0.83
CA LEU A 23 1.56 1.05 0.90
C LEU A 23 1.06 1.44 -0.50
N CYS A 24 1.97 1.64 -1.45
CA CYS A 24 1.64 1.95 -2.85
C CYS A 24 0.82 0.82 -3.49
N TYR A 25 1.21 -0.43 -3.28
CA TYR A 25 0.47 -1.61 -3.75
C TYR A 25 -0.96 -1.62 -3.23
N LEU A 26 -1.15 -1.40 -1.92
CA LEU A 26 -2.47 -1.37 -1.31
C LEU A 26 -3.31 -0.18 -1.79
N VAL A 27 -2.71 1.01 -1.98
CA VAL A 27 -3.41 2.17 -2.56
C VAL A 27 -3.92 1.86 -3.96
N VAL A 28 -3.12 1.22 -4.82
CA VAL A 28 -3.57 0.85 -6.17
C VAL A 28 -4.69 -0.20 -6.12
N ALA A 29 -4.60 -1.19 -5.21
CA ALA A 29 -5.67 -2.18 -5.01
C ALA A 29 -7.00 -1.53 -4.54
N GLN A 30 -6.91 -0.53 -3.65
CA GLN A 30 -8.04 0.28 -3.22
C GLN A 30 -8.68 1.04 -4.40
N LEU A 31 -7.86 1.70 -5.22
CA LEU A 31 -8.33 2.46 -6.38
C LEU A 31 -9.03 1.54 -7.41
N ILE A 32 -8.45 0.40 -7.75
CA ILE A 32 -9.08 -0.57 -8.66
C ILE A 32 -10.43 -1.01 -8.13
N THR A 33 -10.52 -1.35 -6.84
CA THR A 33 -11.78 -1.81 -6.22
C THR A 33 -12.82 -0.70 -6.24
N ARG A 34 -12.42 0.53 -5.90
CA ARG A 34 -13.29 1.70 -5.92
C ARG A 34 -13.85 1.98 -7.31
N THR A 35 -13.00 1.94 -8.34
CA THR A 35 -13.44 2.21 -9.72
C THR A 35 -14.30 1.08 -10.28
N ARG A 36 -14.06 -0.18 -9.90
CA ARG A 36 -14.84 -1.34 -10.38
C ARG A 36 -16.18 -1.51 -9.69
N THR A 37 -16.22 -1.30 -8.38
CA THR A 37 -17.36 -1.70 -7.53
C THR A 37 -18.09 -0.51 -6.90
N GLY A 38 -17.48 0.69 -6.91
CA GLY A 38 -17.96 1.82 -6.14
C GLY A 38 -17.67 1.72 -4.64
N HIS A 39 -17.05 0.62 -4.16
CA HIS A 39 -16.71 0.40 -2.76
C HIS A 39 -15.20 0.37 -2.53
N TRP A 40 -14.76 0.72 -1.32
CA TRP A 40 -13.36 0.51 -0.91
C TRP A 40 -13.08 -0.98 -0.64
N LEU A 41 -11.81 -1.36 -0.71
CA LEU A 41 -11.36 -2.73 -0.50
C LEU A 41 -11.71 -3.18 0.92
N ARG A 42 -12.46 -4.28 1.03
CA ARG A 42 -12.84 -4.87 2.31
C ARG A 42 -11.61 -5.37 3.07
N THR A 43 -11.72 -5.40 4.40
CA THR A 43 -10.62 -5.78 5.30
C THR A 43 -10.01 -7.15 4.99
N ASP A 44 -10.84 -8.15 4.66
CA ASP A 44 -10.37 -9.49 4.30
C ASP A 44 -9.53 -9.49 3.01
N HIS A 45 -9.98 -8.76 1.99
CA HIS A 45 -9.20 -8.59 0.75
C HIS A 45 -7.95 -7.74 0.96
N LEU A 46 -7.95 -6.80 1.91
CA LEU A 46 -6.78 -6.00 2.26
C LEU A 46 -5.72 -6.85 2.97
N VAL A 47 -6.14 -7.72 3.90
CA VAL A 47 -5.28 -8.71 4.55
C VAL A 47 -4.69 -9.67 3.51
N GLU A 48 -5.51 -10.16 2.58
CA GLU A 48 -5.03 -11.06 1.53
C GLU A 48 -4.07 -10.35 0.56
N SER A 49 -4.39 -9.13 0.14
CA SER A 49 -3.50 -8.30 -0.70
C SER A 49 -2.15 -8.07 -0.04
N THR A 50 -2.14 -7.83 1.27
CA THR A 50 -0.92 -7.67 2.06
C THR A 50 -0.09 -8.96 2.06
N ARG A 51 -0.74 -10.12 2.24
CA ARG A 51 -0.06 -11.44 2.21
C ARG A 51 0.52 -11.77 0.85
N ILE A 52 -0.21 -11.48 -0.22
CA ILE A 52 0.24 -11.66 -1.60
C ILE A 52 1.51 -10.84 -1.85
N TRP A 53 1.50 -9.56 -1.47
CA TRP A 53 2.66 -8.68 -1.65
C TRP A 53 3.87 -9.17 -0.85
N LEU A 54 3.69 -9.51 0.43
CA LEU A 54 4.77 -9.98 1.28
C LEU A 54 5.39 -11.28 0.75
N THR A 55 4.55 -12.23 0.35
CA THR A 55 5.01 -13.51 -0.22
C THR A 55 5.75 -13.29 -1.54
N GLY A 56 5.21 -12.44 -2.43
CA GLY A 56 5.79 -12.14 -3.73
C GLY A 56 7.11 -11.36 -3.68
N ASN A 57 7.39 -10.67 -2.56
CA ASN A 57 8.63 -9.92 -2.35
C ASN A 57 9.57 -10.57 -1.33
N GLY A 58 9.24 -11.75 -0.80
CA GLY A 58 10.05 -12.42 0.22
C GLY A 58 10.21 -11.60 1.50
N ALA A 59 9.24 -10.73 1.79
CA ALA A 59 9.31 -9.73 2.85
C ALA A 59 8.51 -10.18 4.09
N HIS A 60 8.92 -9.68 5.25
CA HIS A 60 8.19 -9.85 6.51
C HIS A 60 7.74 -8.49 7.02
N ALA A 61 6.57 -8.47 7.65
CA ALA A 61 6.04 -7.29 8.33
C ALA A 61 5.37 -7.77 9.60
N ASN A 62 5.63 -7.09 10.71
CA ASN A 62 4.97 -7.39 11.97
C ASN A 62 3.49 -6.97 11.92
N TRP A 63 2.72 -7.36 12.94
CA TRP A 63 1.29 -7.12 12.97
C TRP A 63 0.93 -5.62 12.98
N SER A 64 1.68 -4.80 13.72
CA SER A 64 1.39 -3.37 13.84
C SER A 64 1.67 -2.62 12.54
N GLU A 65 2.74 -2.98 11.82
CA GLU A 65 3.04 -2.46 10.47
C GLU A 65 1.92 -2.76 9.49
N ARG A 66 1.45 -4.02 9.46
CA ARG A 66 0.35 -4.43 8.57
C ARG A 66 -0.92 -3.61 8.82
N ILE A 67 -1.33 -3.44 10.09
CA ILE A 67 -2.49 -2.62 10.43
C ILE A 67 -2.29 -1.16 10.02
N ARG A 68 -1.11 -0.59 10.32
CA ARG A 68 -0.81 0.81 10.02
C ARG A 68 -0.88 1.07 8.52
N LEU A 69 -0.22 0.25 7.71
CA LEU A 69 -0.18 0.41 6.25
C LEU A 69 -1.57 0.16 5.62
N ALA A 70 -2.30 -0.84 6.11
CA ALA A 70 -3.69 -1.09 5.74
C ALA A 70 -4.57 0.15 5.95
N ALA A 71 -4.55 0.73 7.15
CA ALA A 71 -5.35 1.91 7.47
C ALA A 71 -4.93 3.17 6.70
N LEU A 72 -3.63 3.32 6.40
CA LEU A 72 -3.13 4.44 5.60
C LEU A 72 -3.52 4.33 4.13
N SER A 73 -3.59 3.11 3.58
CA SER A 73 -3.86 2.88 2.16
C SER A 73 -5.20 3.47 1.71
N GLU A 74 -6.27 3.26 2.48
CA GLU A 74 -7.59 3.78 2.12
C GLU A 74 -7.61 5.31 2.16
N LYS A 75 -7.03 5.90 3.21
CA LYS A 75 -6.95 7.37 3.37
C LYS A 75 -6.18 8.02 2.22
N LEU A 76 -5.04 7.43 1.84
CA LEU A 76 -4.27 7.90 0.69
C LEU A 76 -5.02 7.69 -0.62
N ALA A 77 -5.68 6.55 -0.80
CA ALA A 77 -6.48 6.30 -2.00
C ALA A 77 -7.61 7.32 -2.16
N GLN A 78 -8.29 7.71 -1.08
CA GLN A 78 -9.30 8.77 -1.07
C GLN A 78 -8.69 10.11 -1.53
N ASN A 79 -7.54 10.49 -0.99
CA ASN A 79 -6.83 11.71 -1.40
C ASN A 79 -6.40 11.68 -2.87
N VAL A 80 -5.83 10.57 -3.32
CA VAL A 80 -5.37 10.38 -4.71
C VAL A 80 -6.55 10.34 -5.70
N THR A 81 -7.70 9.79 -5.29
CA THR A 81 -8.92 9.75 -6.13
C THR A 81 -9.37 11.16 -6.52
N SER A 82 -9.20 12.15 -5.64
CA SER A 82 -9.51 13.54 -5.95
C SER A 82 -8.65 14.10 -7.11
N GLN A 83 -7.48 13.51 -7.36
CA GLN A 83 -6.55 13.91 -8.41
C GLN A 83 -6.70 13.07 -9.69
N LEU A 84 -7.21 11.84 -9.58
CA LEU A 84 -7.31 10.85 -10.66
C LEU A 84 -8.74 10.67 -11.20
N GLN A 85 -9.62 11.67 -11.06
CA GLN A 85 -11.10 11.60 -11.25
C GLN A 85 -11.62 11.00 -12.58
N THR A 86 -10.77 10.58 -13.51
CA THR A 86 -11.12 10.08 -14.85
C THR A 86 -10.46 8.75 -15.26
N ALA A 87 -9.70 8.08 -14.39
CA ALA A 87 -9.03 6.83 -14.76
C ALA A 87 -10.00 5.63 -14.80
N ALA A 88 -10.19 5.04 -15.99
CA ALA A 88 -10.99 3.83 -16.17
C ALA A 88 -10.37 2.61 -15.42
N PRO A 89 -11.18 1.64 -14.94
CA PRO A 89 -10.69 0.46 -14.24
C PRO A 89 -9.61 -0.32 -15.00
N GLU A 90 -9.74 -0.40 -16.32
CA GLU A 90 -8.80 -1.10 -17.22
C GLU A 90 -7.45 -0.37 -17.27
N ALA A 91 -7.47 0.97 -17.20
CA ALA A 91 -6.24 1.76 -17.13
C ALA A 91 -5.52 1.57 -15.79
N LEU A 92 -6.26 1.42 -14.69
CA LEU A 92 -5.69 1.11 -13.38
C LEU A 92 -5.16 -0.33 -13.29
N ALA A 93 -5.84 -1.29 -13.93
CA ALA A 93 -5.35 -2.68 -13.98
C ALA A 93 -4.01 -2.80 -14.71
N LYS A 94 -3.75 -1.96 -15.72
CA LYS A 94 -2.47 -1.87 -16.42
C LYS A 94 -1.33 -1.31 -15.57
N LEU A 95 -1.61 -0.83 -14.35
CA LEU A 95 -0.56 -0.44 -13.40
C LEU A 95 0.11 -1.65 -12.75
N PHE A 96 -0.42 -2.86 -12.96
CA PHE A 96 0.23 -4.11 -12.60
C PHE A 96 0.94 -4.73 -13.81
N THR A 97 2.15 -5.25 -13.58
CA THR A 97 2.85 -6.14 -14.51
C THR A 97 2.38 -7.59 -14.31
N ASP A 98 2.87 -8.49 -15.17
CA ASP A 98 2.78 -9.92 -14.92
C ASP A 98 3.26 -10.26 -13.50
N GLY A 99 2.51 -11.12 -12.80
CA GLY A 99 2.81 -11.52 -11.43
C GLY A 99 2.35 -10.57 -10.33
N TRP A 100 1.38 -9.68 -10.59
CA TRP A 100 0.79 -8.77 -9.59
C TRP A 100 1.80 -7.78 -8.96
N ARG A 101 2.89 -7.46 -9.65
CA ARG A 101 3.82 -6.40 -9.23
C ARG A 101 3.40 -5.07 -9.84
N LEU A 102 3.66 -3.96 -9.17
CA LEU A 102 3.37 -2.65 -9.75
C LEU A 102 4.38 -2.30 -10.86
N ASP A 103 3.91 -1.70 -11.94
CA ASP A 103 4.76 -1.16 -13.00
C ASP A 103 5.27 0.24 -12.64
N TYR A 104 6.44 0.30 -12.00
CA TYR A 104 7.10 1.57 -11.65
C TYR A 104 7.60 2.37 -12.86
N ARG A 105 7.50 1.84 -14.09
CA ARG A 105 7.72 2.63 -15.32
C ARG A 105 6.54 3.55 -15.60
N SER A 106 5.36 3.28 -15.03
CA SER A 106 4.20 4.16 -15.08
C SER A 106 4.42 5.43 -14.25
N PRO A 107 4.22 6.63 -14.83
CA PRO A 107 4.28 7.88 -14.06
C PRO A 107 3.20 7.95 -12.97
N VAL A 108 2.07 7.26 -13.16
CA VAL A 108 0.99 7.18 -12.16
C VAL A 108 1.46 6.39 -10.93
N VAL A 109 2.06 5.21 -11.14
CA VAL A 109 2.62 4.40 -10.04
C VAL A 109 3.70 5.19 -9.29
N ARG A 110 4.61 5.86 -10.01
CA ARG A 110 5.63 6.70 -9.35
C ARG A 110 5.04 7.86 -8.54
N GLY A 111 3.99 8.50 -9.05
CA GLY A 111 3.29 9.56 -8.33
C GLY A 111 2.63 9.06 -7.04
N ILE A 112 1.93 7.94 -7.11
CA ILE A 112 1.32 7.30 -5.93
C ILE A 112 2.40 6.88 -4.93
N HIS A 113 3.49 6.26 -5.41
CA HIS A 113 4.60 5.84 -4.58
C HIS A 113 5.28 7.02 -3.86
N ALA A 114 5.51 8.14 -4.55
CA ALA A 114 6.03 9.36 -3.94
C ALA A 114 5.08 9.91 -2.85
N ALA A 115 3.77 9.89 -3.09
CA ALA A 115 2.78 10.27 -2.08
C ALA A 115 2.82 9.34 -0.85
N CYS A 116 3.05 8.03 -1.06
CA CYS A 116 3.21 7.05 0.01
C CYS A 116 4.46 7.35 0.85
N LYS A 117 5.61 7.60 0.21
CA LYS A 117 6.86 8.00 0.89
C LYS A 117 6.67 9.25 1.74
N ASN A 118 6.13 10.31 1.14
CA ASN A 118 5.89 11.57 1.85
C ASN A 118 4.96 11.37 3.06
N ARG A 119 3.95 10.52 2.93
CA ARG A 119 3.02 10.23 4.02
C ARG A 119 3.66 9.46 5.17
N LEU A 120 4.58 8.55 4.88
CA LEU A 120 5.32 7.77 5.88
C LEU A 120 6.34 8.64 6.62
N GLN A 121 6.99 9.59 5.94
CA GLN A 121 7.94 10.54 6.54
C GLN A 121 7.28 11.62 7.41
N ALA A 122 6.00 11.92 7.15
CA ALA A 122 5.23 12.89 7.93
C ALA A 122 4.59 12.29 9.20
N CYS A 123 4.87 11.02 9.52
CA CYS A 123 4.35 10.29 10.66
C CYS A 123 5.41 10.17 11.76
#